data_AF-A0A962MFT9-F1
#
_entry.id   AF-A0A962MFT9-F1
#
_cell.length_a   1.000
_cell.length_b   1.000
_cell.length_c   1.000
_cell.angle_alpha   90.00
_cell.angle_beta   90.00
_cell.angle_gamma   90.00
#
_symmetry.space_group_name_H-M   'P 1'
#
loop_
_entity.id
_entity.type
_entity.pdbx_description
1 polymer ?
#
loop_
_entity_poly.entity_id
_entity_poly.type
_entity_poly.pdbx_seq_one_letter_code
_entity_poly.pdbx_strand_id
1 'polypeptide(L)'
;QRQRVLTFLNPESDPLGTGWNIIQSKIAIGSGGLYGKGWLNSTQSRLDFLPESSTDFIVGVFAEEFGLVGLCLLLLVYLFIIARGLYIAGQATDAFSRLLAGSLSLIFFVYVFVNVGMVSGILPVVGLPLPLVSYGGTALVTIMAGFGILMSIATHRKQDSR
;
A
#
# COMPACT_ATOMS: atom_id res chain seq x y z
N GLN A 1 16.31 15.25 -2.22
CA GLN A 1 15.08 15.87 -1.65
C GLN A 1 14.48 16.89 -2.61
N ARG A 2 15.18 17.97 -3.02
CA ARG A 2 14.69 18.95 -4.02
C ARG A 2 14.26 18.34 -5.37
N GLN A 3 15.00 17.33 -5.84
CA GLN A 3 14.68 16.58 -7.07
C GLN A 3 13.30 15.92 -7.02
N ARG A 4 12.87 15.33 -5.89
CA ARG A 4 11.56 14.66 -5.77
C ARG A 4 10.38 15.64 -5.93
N VAL A 5 10.53 16.86 -5.43
CA VAL A 5 9.52 17.92 -5.58
C VAL A 5 9.48 18.44 -7.02
N LEU A 6 10.64 18.59 -7.66
CA LEU A 6 10.75 19.01 -9.06
C LEU A 6 10.20 17.95 -10.03
N THR A 7 10.47 16.66 -9.81
CA THR A 7 9.91 15.56 -10.61
C THR A 7 8.39 15.42 -10.43
N PHE A 8 7.85 15.74 -9.24
CA PHE A 8 6.40 15.80 -9.04
C PHE A 8 5.74 16.96 -9.81
N LEU A 9 6.36 18.15 -9.80
CA LEU A 9 5.85 19.34 -10.49
C LEU A 9 6.04 19.29 -12.00
N ASN A 10 7.07 18.58 -12.48
CA ASN A 10 7.37 18.46 -13.90
C ASN A 10 7.89 17.05 -14.24
N PRO A 11 6.98 16.06 -14.40
CA PRO A 11 7.34 14.66 -14.66
C PRO A 11 8.19 14.46 -15.92
N GLU A 12 8.10 15.36 -16.90
CA GLU A 12 8.86 15.29 -18.16
C GLU A 12 10.34 15.68 -18.02
N SER A 13 10.74 16.24 -16.87
CA SER A 13 12.13 16.66 -16.61
C SER A 13 13.07 15.53 -16.17
N ASP A 14 12.53 14.34 -15.87
CA ASP A 14 13.31 13.14 -15.51
C ASP A 14 12.76 11.89 -16.24
N PRO A 15 13.03 11.77 -17.57
CA PRO A 15 12.46 10.74 -18.43
C PRO A 15 12.97 9.31 -18.16
N LEU A 16 14.00 9.15 -17.32
CA LEU A 16 14.65 7.86 -17.04
C LEU A 16 14.61 7.47 -15.55
N GLY A 17 14.11 8.35 -14.67
CA GLY A 17 14.07 8.13 -13.24
C GLY A 17 12.66 7.90 -12.69
N THR A 18 12.35 8.54 -11.55
CA THR A 18 11.07 8.34 -10.85
C THR A 18 9.85 8.86 -11.62
N GLY A 19 10.03 9.85 -12.51
CA GLY A 19 8.96 10.38 -13.35
C GLY A 19 8.45 9.37 -14.38
N TRP A 20 9.35 8.60 -14.99
CA TRP A 20 9.02 7.53 -15.93
C TRP A 20 8.15 6.44 -15.29
N ASN A 21 8.53 5.98 -14.09
CA ASN A 21 7.78 4.95 -13.37
C ASN A 21 6.35 5.40 -13.02
N ILE A 22 6.15 6.68 -12.65
CA ILE A 22 4.82 7.23 -12.39
C ILE A 22 3.98 7.26 -13.66
N ILE A 23 4.55 7.72 -14.79
CA ILE A 23 3.83 7.78 -16.07
C ILE A 23 3.43 6.37 -16.53
N GLN A 24 4.35 5.41 -16.49
CA GLN A 24 4.04 4.03 -16.89
C GLN A 24 3.07 3.35 -15.93
N SER A 25 3.15 3.63 -14.62
CA SER A 25 2.16 3.18 -13.64
C SER A 25 0.75 3.70 -13.94
N LYS A 26 0.62 4.99 -14.31
CA LYS A 26 -0.67 5.55 -14.71
C LYS A 26 -1.22 4.88 -15.98
N ILE A 27 -0.36 4.60 -16.95
CA ILE A 27 -0.73 3.88 -18.18
C ILE A 27 -1.14 2.45 -17.85
N ALA A 28 -0.43 1.76 -16.94
CA ALA A 28 -0.76 0.41 -16.49
C ALA A 28 -2.18 0.35 -15.90
N ILE A 29 -2.48 1.25 -14.95
CA ILE A 29 -3.82 1.39 -14.36
C ILE A 29 -4.88 1.66 -15.44
N GLY A 30 -4.61 2.59 -16.35
CA GLY A 30 -5.55 2.92 -17.43
C GLY A 30 -5.78 1.76 -18.40
N SER A 31 -4.76 0.96 -18.67
CA SER A 31 -4.82 -0.15 -19.61
C SER A 31 -5.53 -1.39 -19.08
N GLY A 32 -5.66 -1.52 -17.75
CA GLY A 32 -6.39 -2.63 -17.11
C GLY A 32 -7.90 -2.56 -17.31
N GLY A 33 -8.47 -1.38 -17.60
CA GLY A 33 -9.92 -1.23 -17.74
C GLY A 33 -10.69 -1.70 -16.49
N LEU A 34 -11.94 -2.18 -16.67
CA LEU A 34 -12.76 -2.63 -15.55
C LEU A 34 -12.34 -4.01 -14.99
N TYR A 35 -11.99 -4.95 -15.87
CA TYR A 35 -11.79 -6.37 -15.51
C TYR A 35 -10.34 -6.84 -15.56
N GLY A 36 -9.41 -6.00 -16.03
CA GLY A 36 -8.00 -6.36 -16.15
C GLY A 36 -7.68 -7.14 -17.42
N LYS A 37 -6.38 -7.35 -17.64
CA LYS A 37 -5.85 -8.17 -18.75
C LYS A 37 -5.67 -9.66 -18.38
N GLY A 38 -5.85 -10.02 -17.12
CA GLY A 38 -5.63 -11.35 -16.58
C GLY A 38 -4.28 -11.50 -15.88
N TRP A 39 -4.21 -12.45 -14.95
CA TRP A 39 -3.02 -12.76 -14.15
C TRP A 39 -1.80 -13.07 -15.02
N LEU A 40 -0.65 -12.43 -14.73
CA LEU A 40 0.60 -12.53 -15.50
C LEU A 40 0.56 -12.01 -16.95
N ASN A 41 -0.52 -11.35 -17.38
CA ASN A 41 -0.62 -10.69 -18.69
C ASN A 41 -0.31 -9.19 -18.60
N SER A 42 0.36 -8.73 -17.54
CA SER A 42 0.82 -7.34 -17.42
C SER A 42 1.81 -7.03 -18.52
N THR A 43 1.51 -6.00 -19.32
CA THR A 43 2.35 -5.59 -20.43
C THR A 43 3.48 -4.69 -19.93
N GLN A 44 3.22 -3.88 -18.90
CA GLN A 44 4.19 -2.92 -18.38
C GLN A 44 5.26 -3.54 -17.47
N SER A 45 4.89 -4.55 -16.67
CA SER A 45 5.86 -5.28 -15.83
C SER A 45 6.70 -6.28 -16.64
N ARG A 46 6.12 -6.95 -17.63
CA ARG A 46 6.80 -8.00 -18.41
C ARG A 46 7.83 -7.49 -19.42
N LEU A 47 7.66 -6.26 -19.91
CA LEU A 47 8.58 -5.61 -20.83
C LEU A 47 9.65 -4.76 -20.11
N ASP A 48 9.80 -4.92 -18.79
CA ASP A 48 10.79 -4.23 -17.95
C ASP A 48 10.68 -2.68 -17.98
N PHE A 49 9.50 -2.16 -18.34
CA PHE A 49 9.24 -0.72 -18.33
C PHE A 49 9.08 -0.13 -16.92
N LEU A 50 8.91 -0.99 -15.90
CA LEU A 50 8.92 -0.64 -14.48
C LEU A 50 9.91 -1.54 -13.72
N PRO A 51 11.17 -1.11 -13.53
CA PRO A 51 12.16 -1.88 -12.76
C PRO A 51 11.73 -2.13 -11.30
N GLU A 52 10.94 -1.22 -10.73
CA GLU A 52 10.41 -1.27 -9.35
C GLU A 52 8.95 -1.78 -9.30
N SER A 53 8.51 -2.53 -10.31
CA SER A 53 7.15 -3.05 -10.41
C SER A 53 6.78 -4.03 -9.30
N SER A 54 7.77 -4.74 -8.75
CA SER A 54 7.58 -5.74 -7.69
C SER A 54 7.55 -5.15 -6.28
N THR A 55 7.93 -3.87 -6.13
CA THR A 55 8.02 -3.18 -4.85
C THR A 55 7.05 -1.99 -4.78
N ASP A 56 7.50 -0.83 -5.22
CA ASP A 56 6.84 0.45 -5.00
C ASP A 56 5.64 0.66 -5.94
N PHE A 57 5.66 0.04 -7.12
CA PHE A 57 4.62 0.19 -8.15
C PHE A 57 3.74 -1.05 -8.36
N ILE A 58 3.76 -2.00 -7.41
CA ILE A 58 2.98 -3.25 -7.50
C ILE A 58 1.48 -3.02 -7.69
N VAL A 59 0.93 -1.93 -7.13
CA VAL A 59 -0.48 -1.55 -7.31
C VAL A 59 -0.80 -1.26 -8.77
N GLY A 60 0.12 -0.65 -9.52
CA GLY A 60 -0.07 -0.35 -10.94
C GLY A 60 -0.15 -1.63 -11.77
N VAL A 61 0.73 -2.60 -11.49
CA VAL A 61 0.70 -3.94 -12.11
C VAL A 61 -0.58 -4.68 -11.74
N PHE A 62 -0.94 -4.67 -10.46
CA PHE A 62 -2.16 -5.30 -9.98
C PHE A 62 -3.41 -4.72 -10.65
N ALA A 63 -3.47 -3.39 -10.82
CA ALA A 63 -4.55 -2.73 -11.54
C ALA A 63 -4.56 -3.05 -13.03
N GLU A 64 -3.40 -3.27 -13.66
CA GLU A 64 -3.34 -3.74 -15.05
C GLU A 64 -3.88 -5.17 -15.20
N GLU A 65 -3.52 -6.07 -14.27
CA GLU A 65 -3.89 -7.48 -14.34
C GLU A 65 -5.35 -7.75 -13.95
N PHE A 66 -5.85 -7.07 -12.91
CA PHE A 66 -7.18 -7.30 -12.35
C PHE A 66 -8.19 -6.17 -12.60
N GLY A 67 -7.73 -5.08 -13.20
CA GLY A 67 -8.57 -3.92 -13.51
C GLY A 67 -9.04 -3.17 -12.28
N LEU A 68 -10.01 -2.27 -12.52
CA LEU A 68 -10.63 -1.47 -11.47
C LEU A 68 -11.32 -2.33 -10.40
N VAL A 69 -11.99 -3.41 -10.79
CA VAL A 69 -12.72 -4.29 -9.85
C VAL A 69 -11.75 -4.94 -8.86
N GLY A 70 -10.62 -5.46 -9.35
CA GLY A 70 -9.58 -6.02 -8.49
C GLY A 70 -9.00 -4.98 -7.55
N LEU A 71 -8.66 -3.79 -8.07
CA LEU A 71 -8.14 -2.70 -7.26
C LEU A 71 -9.11 -2.27 -6.15
N CYS A 72 -10.40 -2.14 -6.46
CA CYS A 72 -11.43 -1.84 -5.47
C CYS A 72 -11.53 -2.94 -4.40
N LEU A 73 -11.48 -4.22 -4.80
CA LEU A 73 -11.50 -5.35 -3.86
C LEU A 73 -10.28 -5.33 -2.93
N LEU A 74 -9.09 -5.05 -3.46
CA LEU A 74 -7.87 -4.92 -2.68
C LEU A 74 -7.97 -3.78 -1.66
N LEU A 75 -8.46 -2.61 -2.09
CA LEU A 75 -8.68 -1.47 -1.20
C LEU A 75 -9.72 -1.77 -0.11
N LEU A 76 -10.78 -2.50 -0.44
CA LEU A 76 -11.78 -2.94 0.54
C LEU A 76 -11.18 -3.88 1.60
N VAL A 77 -10.28 -4.79 1.21
CA VAL A 77 -9.57 -5.66 2.15
C VAL A 77 -8.69 -4.82 3.09
N TYR A 78 -7.93 -3.86 2.56
CA TYR A 78 -7.14 -2.97 3.41
C TYR A 78 -8.00 -2.15 4.36
N LEU A 79 -9.11 -1.58 3.87
CA LEU A 79 -10.06 -0.83 4.68
C LEU A 79 -10.63 -1.69 5.80
N PHE A 80 -10.98 -2.95 5.51
CA PHE A 80 -11.45 -3.90 6.51
C PHE A 80 -10.39 -4.16 7.60
N ILE A 81 -9.12 -4.36 7.22
CA ILE A 81 -8.02 -4.56 8.17
C ILE A 81 -7.84 -3.32 9.06
N ILE A 82 -7.85 -2.13 8.48
CA ILE A 82 -7.72 -0.86 9.22
C ILE A 82 -8.90 -0.69 10.18
N ALA A 83 -10.13 -0.92 9.72
CA ALA A 83 -11.33 -0.84 10.54
C ALA A 83 -11.27 -1.83 11.72
N ARG A 84 -10.77 -3.06 11.49
CA ARG A 84 -10.57 -4.04 12.56
C ARG A 84 -9.51 -3.59 13.56
N GLY A 85 -8.41 -3.00 13.10
CA GLY A 85 -7.37 -2.43 13.97
C GLY A 85 -7.91 -1.28 14.84
N LEU A 86 -8.65 -0.35 14.25
CA LEU A 86 -9.31 0.74 14.98
C LEU A 86 -10.38 0.23 15.95
N TYR A 87 -11.12 -0.81 15.58
CA TYR A 87 -12.06 -1.48 16.48
C TYR A 87 -11.35 -2.07 17.70
N ILE A 88 -10.23 -2.76 17.51
CA ILE A 88 -9.40 -3.29 18.62
C ILE A 88 -8.92 -2.13 19.51
N ALA A 89 -8.47 -1.03 18.92
CA ALA A 89 -8.05 0.16 19.67
C ALA A 89 -9.19 0.74 20.52
N GLY A 90 -10.37 0.97 19.93
CA GLY A 90 -11.54 1.49 20.64
C GLY A 90 -12.07 0.56 21.74
N GLN A 91 -11.75 -0.72 21.63
CA GLN A 91 -12.11 -1.79 22.56
C GLN A 91 -11.04 -2.03 23.65
N ALA A 92 -9.88 -1.39 23.58
CA ALA A 92 -8.82 -1.58 24.57
C ALA A 92 -9.19 -0.93 25.92
N THR A 93 -8.94 -1.65 27.01
CA THR A 93 -9.25 -1.22 28.38
C THR A 93 -8.26 -0.18 28.91
N ASP A 94 -6.97 -0.38 28.64
CA ASP A 94 -5.90 0.51 29.08
C ASP A 94 -5.59 1.61 28.06
N ALA A 95 -5.22 2.79 28.55
CA ALA A 95 -4.90 3.96 27.72
C ALA A 95 -3.68 3.71 26.84
N PHE A 96 -2.65 3.01 27.34
CA PHE A 96 -1.47 2.67 26.55
C PHE A 96 -1.83 1.68 25.44
N SER A 97 -2.57 0.61 25.74
CA SER A 97 -3.01 -0.36 24.73
C SER A 97 -3.87 0.29 23.65
N ARG A 98 -4.76 1.22 24.01
CA ARG A 98 -5.59 1.98 23.06
C ARG A 98 -4.74 2.85 22.13
N LEU A 99 -3.79 3.60 22.69
CA LEU A 99 -2.90 4.46 21.91
C LEU A 99 -1.97 3.65 21.01
N LEU A 100 -1.44 2.54 21.51
CA LEU A 100 -0.55 1.64 20.77
C LEU A 100 -1.29 0.98 19.60
N ALA A 101 -2.46 0.38 19.85
CA ALA A 101 -3.28 -0.23 18.80
C ALA A 101 -3.73 0.79 17.75
N GLY A 102 -4.11 2.00 18.18
CA GLY A 102 -4.46 3.10 17.28
C GLY A 102 -3.28 3.53 16.42
N SER A 103 -2.09 3.68 17.01
CA SER A 103 -0.87 4.08 16.31
C SER A 103 -0.42 3.04 15.28
N LEU A 104 -0.47 1.74 15.63
CA LEU A 104 -0.14 0.66 14.69
C LEU A 104 -1.12 0.61 13.51
N SER A 105 -2.41 0.78 13.79
CA SER A 105 -3.45 0.84 12.75
C SER A 105 -3.26 2.05 11.83
N LEU A 106 -2.88 3.20 12.41
CA LEU A 106 -2.59 4.42 11.67
C LEU A 106 -1.34 4.28 10.78
N ILE A 107 -0.26 3.69 11.30
CA ILE A 107 0.95 3.42 10.51
C ILE A 107 0.60 2.54 9.31
N PHE A 108 -0.16 1.46 9.51
CA PHE A 108 -0.61 0.60 8.42
C PHE A 108 -1.44 1.36 7.38
N PHE A 109 -2.37 2.21 7.83
CA PHE A 109 -3.14 3.09 6.94
C PHE A 109 -2.24 4.02 6.12
N VAL A 110 -1.26 4.69 6.75
CA VAL A 110 -0.34 5.60 6.07
C VAL A 110 0.46 4.87 5.00
N TYR A 111 0.93 3.65 5.27
CA TYR A 111 1.63 2.84 4.25
C TYR A 111 0.75 2.57 3.02
N VAL A 112 -0.49 2.13 3.23
CA VAL A 112 -1.44 1.88 2.12
C VAL A 112 -1.77 3.17 1.38
N PHE A 113 -2.11 4.24 2.12
CA PHE A 113 -2.50 5.53 1.56
C PHE A 113 -1.38 6.17 0.74
N VAL A 114 -0.15 6.18 1.26
CA VAL A 114 1.00 6.76 0.56
C VAL A 114 1.35 5.93 -0.67
N ASN A 115 1.35 4.59 -0.58
CA ASN A 115 1.67 3.74 -1.73
C ASN A 115 0.64 3.94 -2.86
N VAL A 116 -0.67 3.90 -2.54
CA VAL A 116 -1.73 4.12 -3.55
C VAL A 116 -1.71 5.55 -4.09
N GLY A 117 -1.48 6.55 -3.23
CA GLY A 117 -1.37 7.96 -3.63
C GLY A 117 -0.19 8.23 -4.55
N MET A 118 0.93 7.55 -4.32
CA MET A 118 2.12 7.62 -5.16
C MET A 118 1.88 6.98 -6.54
N VAL A 119 1.32 5.77 -6.57
CA VAL A 119 1.05 5.02 -7.81
C VAL A 119 0.03 5.74 -8.70
N SER A 120 -0.97 6.40 -8.10
CA SER A 120 -1.95 7.24 -8.80
C SER A 120 -1.40 8.62 -9.19
N GLY A 121 -0.20 8.98 -8.73
CA GLY A 121 0.46 10.27 -8.98
C GLY A 121 -0.19 11.46 -8.29
N ILE A 122 -0.94 11.22 -7.20
CA ILE A 122 -1.48 12.23 -6.29
C ILE A 122 -0.40 12.70 -5.30
N LEU A 123 0.51 11.80 -4.93
CA LEU A 123 1.63 12.05 -4.02
C LEU A 123 2.99 11.86 -4.70
N PRO A 124 4.05 12.55 -4.24
CA PRO A 124 5.40 12.32 -4.73
C PRO A 124 5.91 10.92 -4.33
N VAL A 125 6.87 10.38 -5.10
CA VAL A 125 7.44 9.05 -4.84
C VAL A 125 8.28 9.04 -3.57
N VAL A 126 7.84 8.25 -2.59
CA VAL A 126 8.51 8.14 -1.27
C VAL A 126 9.35 6.86 -1.16
N GLY A 127 8.97 5.80 -1.88
CA GLY A 127 9.63 4.49 -1.85
C GLY A 127 9.17 3.64 -0.66
N LEU A 128 7.86 3.47 -0.50
CA LEU A 128 7.27 2.67 0.57
C LEU A 128 6.57 1.44 -0.03
N PRO A 129 6.96 0.21 0.35
CA PRO A 129 6.36 -0.99 -0.19
C PRO A 129 4.92 -1.16 0.30
N LEU A 130 4.05 -1.65 -0.57
CA LEU A 130 2.67 -1.95 -0.22
C LEU A 130 2.60 -3.09 0.83
N PRO A 131 1.99 -2.87 2.01
CA PRO A 131 1.90 -3.89 3.05
C PRO A 131 1.33 -5.23 2.56
N LEU A 132 2.01 -6.33 2.88
CA LEU A 132 1.60 -7.73 2.62
C LEU A 132 1.62 -8.19 1.15
N VAL A 133 1.68 -7.27 0.19
CA VAL A 133 1.59 -7.59 -1.25
C VAL A 133 2.91 -7.29 -1.98
N SER A 134 3.61 -6.24 -1.56
CA SER A 134 4.90 -5.84 -2.15
C SER A 134 6.06 -6.69 -1.63
N TYR A 135 7.09 -6.89 -2.47
CA TYR A 135 8.36 -7.46 -2.03
C TYR A 135 9.15 -6.48 -1.16
N GLY A 136 9.00 -6.59 0.15
CA GLY A 136 9.75 -5.79 1.12
C GLY A 136 9.97 -6.60 2.40
N GLY A 137 11.02 -7.41 2.45
CA GLY A 137 11.22 -8.39 3.53
C GLY A 137 11.23 -7.79 4.94
N THR A 138 11.92 -6.67 5.14
CA THR A 138 11.98 -5.98 6.45
C THR A 138 10.65 -5.33 6.81
N ALA A 139 9.99 -4.69 5.84
CA ALA A 139 8.68 -4.09 6.03
C ALA A 139 7.62 -5.15 6.38
N LEU A 140 7.65 -6.30 5.70
CA LEU A 140 6.76 -7.44 5.97
C LEU A 140 6.93 -7.93 7.41
N VAL A 141 8.16 -8.20 7.85
CA VAL A 141 8.43 -8.66 9.22
C VAL A 141 7.97 -7.64 10.26
N THR A 142 8.23 -6.35 10.02
CA THR A 142 7.82 -5.26 10.93
C THR A 142 6.31 -5.15 11.05
N ILE A 143 5.59 -5.24 9.91
CA ILE A 143 4.12 -5.18 9.87
C ILE A 143 3.52 -6.43 10.52
N MET A 144 4.08 -7.61 10.29
CA MET A 144 3.66 -8.85 10.95
C MET A 144 3.86 -8.79 12.47
N ALA A 145 4.98 -8.25 12.94
CA ALA A 145 5.21 -8.01 14.36
C ALA A 145 4.16 -7.03 14.94
N GLY A 146 3.85 -5.94 14.21
CA GLY A 146 2.79 -5.01 14.58
C GLY A 146 1.40 -5.67 14.69
N PHE A 147 1.06 -6.56 13.75
CA PHE A 147 -0.18 -7.34 13.84
C PHE A 147 -0.16 -8.32 15.02
N GLY A 148 0.97 -8.94 15.33
CA GLY A 148 1.13 -9.77 16.53
C GLY A 148 0.83 -9.00 17.82
N ILE A 149 1.33 -7.77 17.93
CA ILE A 149 1.03 -6.88 19.06
C ILE A 149 -0.46 -6.51 19.12
N LEU A 150 -1.07 -6.13 17.99
CA LEU A 150 -2.51 -5.85 17.91
C LEU A 150 -3.37 -7.04 18.36
N MET A 151 -3.02 -8.26 17.94
CA MET A 151 -3.72 -9.48 18.32
C MET A 151 -3.52 -9.85 19.79
N SER A 152 -2.33 -9.58 20.35
CA SER A 152 -2.05 -9.75 21.78
C SER A 152 -2.94 -8.83 22.63
N ILE A 153 -3.07 -7.55 22.24
CA ILE A 153 -3.96 -6.59 22.92
C ILE A 153 -5.42 -7.06 22.86
N ALA A 154 -5.88 -7.53 21.70
CA ALA A 154 -7.23 -8.05 21.54
C ALA A 154 -7.51 -9.28 22.42
N THR A 155 -6.50 -10.13 22.64
CA THR A 155 -6.62 -11.37 23.41
C THR A 155 -6.58 -11.14 24.91
N HIS A 156 -5.64 -10.33 25.41
CA HIS A 156 -5.51 -10.03 26.85
C HIS A 156 -6.79 -9.39 27.42
N ARG A 157 -7.46 -8.53 26.65
CA ARG A 157 -8.79 -7.99 27.01
C ARG A 157 -9.79 -9.12 27.33
N LYS A 158 -9.80 -10.20 26.54
CA LYS A 158 -10.76 -11.31 26.71
C LYS A 158 -10.51 -12.10 28.00
N GLN A 159 -9.31 -12.05 28.55
CA GLN A 159 -8.99 -12.63 29.86
C GLN A 159 -9.45 -11.70 31.00
N ASP A 160 -9.22 -10.39 30.91
CA ASP A 160 -9.65 -9.44 31.96
C ASP A 160 -11.18 -9.29 32.05
N SER A 161 -11.91 -9.59 30.98
CA SER A 161 -13.39 -9.51 30.94
C SER A 161 -14.10 -10.81 31.36
N ARG A 162 -13.37 -11.87 31.74
CA ARG A 162 -13.91 -13.17 32.18
C ARG A 162 -13.69 -13.35 33.67
#